data_AF-A0A1G3PLG1-F1
#
_entry.id   AF-A0A1G3PLG1-F1
#
_cell.length_a   1.000
_cell.length_b   1.000
_cell.length_c   1.000
_cell.angle_alpha   90.00
_cell.angle_beta   90.00
_cell.angle_gamma   90.00
#
_symmetry.space_group_name_H-M   'P 1'
#
loop_
_entity.id
_entity.type
_entity.pdbx_description
1 polymer ?
#
loop_
_entity_poly.entity_id
_entity_poly.type
_entity_poly.pdbx_seq_one_letter_code
_entity_poly.pdbx_strand_id
1 'polypeptide(L)'
;MSESKNNNMVLFIIIAFVVGIGAGAGGMMLFGGAGGPGGAVKSDKIYIHLAKASEVGADWLVKIDDYAISKSEFNDLFTLIKSTSPQFQNITPEQDAQLKYQYFESLIDEFIVTLQAVNKGNIDIKTANLLIDQSARQSIYTLFLKNNMPIESSFNPTEQEIEAFYQQYKDQFKQSGMNAEQIKQVSVENIKKLKLQQWMMSFVTHIKEGYKIERNFDALKELGISEMGMGGGMPGGQLLPGQGGMQPLPNQ
;
A
#
# COMPACT_ATOMS: atom_id res chain seq x y z
N MET A 1 -47.32 -5.14 -14.73
CA MET A 1 -46.63 -3.83 -14.84
C MET A 1 -45.88 -3.60 -13.55
N SER A 2 -44.59 -3.94 -13.54
CA SER A 2 -43.70 -3.68 -12.40
C SER A 2 -42.34 -3.31 -12.98
N GLU A 3 -41.86 -2.10 -12.71
CA GLU A 3 -40.46 -1.65 -12.81
C GLU A 3 -40.48 -0.11 -12.71
N SER A 4 -39.56 0.59 -12.05
CA SER A 4 -38.35 0.20 -11.31
C SER A 4 -38.21 1.14 -10.10
N LYS A 5 -37.65 0.63 -9.00
CA LYS A 5 -37.15 1.47 -7.90
C LYS A 5 -35.71 1.86 -8.24
N ASN A 6 -35.50 3.14 -8.55
CA ASN A 6 -34.18 3.75 -8.58
C ASN A 6 -33.57 3.71 -7.16
N ASN A 7 -32.67 2.75 -6.93
CA ASN A 7 -31.80 2.78 -5.78
C ASN A 7 -30.60 3.69 -6.11
N ASN A 8 -30.70 4.96 -5.70
CA ASN A 8 -29.57 5.87 -5.58
C ASN A 8 -28.62 5.31 -4.51
N MET A 9 -27.65 4.50 -4.93
CA MET A 9 -26.56 4.05 -4.07
C MET A 9 -25.54 5.20 -3.98
N VAL A 10 -25.67 6.02 -2.94
CA VAL A 10 -24.67 7.02 -2.54
C VAL A 10 -23.43 6.25 -2.07
N LEU A 11 -22.42 6.15 -2.93
CA LEU A 11 -21.16 5.50 -2.65
C LEU A 11 -20.25 6.51 -1.94
N PHE A 12 -19.99 6.27 -0.65
CA PHE A 12 -19.03 7.05 0.13
C PHE A 12 -17.61 6.80 -0.39
N ILE A 13 -17.07 7.74 -1.15
CA ILE A 13 -15.64 7.79 -1.46
C ILE A 13 -14.96 8.38 -0.24
N ILE A 14 -14.51 7.51 0.66
CA ILE A 14 -13.56 7.90 1.71
C ILE A 14 -12.19 7.90 1.03
N ILE A 15 -11.72 9.09 0.63
CA ILE A 15 -10.34 9.29 0.21
C ILE A 15 -9.48 9.15 1.48
N ALA A 16 -8.99 7.93 1.69
CA ALA A 16 -7.96 7.68 2.69
C ALA A 16 -6.65 8.29 2.18
N PHE A 17 -6.31 9.47 2.70
CA PHE A 17 -4.95 9.99 2.62
C PHE A 17 -4.00 8.99 3.30
N VAL A 18 -3.29 8.20 2.49
CA VAL A 18 -1.95 7.59 2.69
C VAL A 18 -1.60 7.02 4.09
N VAL A 19 -2.59 6.58 4.88
CA VAL A 19 -2.36 5.72 6.06
C VAL A 19 -3.19 4.43 5.98
N GLY A 20 -3.97 4.23 4.91
CA GLY A 20 -4.76 3.02 4.68
C GLY A 20 -4.56 2.47 3.27
N ILE A 21 -3.54 1.62 3.07
CA ILE A 21 -3.61 0.62 2.02
C ILE A 21 -4.70 -0.38 2.44
N GLY A 22 -5.87 -0.28 1.81
CA GLY A 22 -6.93 -1.28 1.84
C GLY A 22 -7.99 -0.82 0.83
N ALA A 23 -8.33 -1.54 -0.23
CA ALA A 23 -8.44 -2.98 -0.36
C ALA A 23 -8.12 -3.44 -1.79
N GLY A 24 -7.47 -4.59 -1.91
CA GLY A 24 -7.20 -5.23 -3.19
C GLY A 24 -6.00 -6.17 -3.10
N ALA A 25 -6.21 -7.33 -2.49
CA ALA A 25 -5.31 -8.49 -2.48
C ALA A 25 -3.88 -8.26 -1.90
N GLY A 26 -3.72 -8.52 -0.59
CA GLY A 26 -2.48 -9.15 -0.12
C GLY A 26 -1.57 -8.43 0.88
N GLY A 27 -2.00 -7.35 1.54
CA GLY A 27 -1.18 -6.64 2.54
C GLY A 27 -1.86 -6.48 3.90
N MET A 28 -2.23 -7.57 4.57
CA MET A 28 -2.57 -7.52 6.00
C MET A 28 -1.30 -7.62 6.86
N MET A 29 -1.28 -6.77 7.90
CA MET A 29 -0.32 -6.66 9.01
C MET A 29 0.95 -5.85 8.73
N LEU A 30 0.96 -4.61 9.20
CA LEU A 30 2.06 -4.00 9.97
C LEU A 30 1.57 -2.67 10.59
N PHE A 31 0.56 -2.76 11.46
CA PHE A 31 0.33 -1.74 12.50
C PHE A 31 0.99 -2.24 13.78
N GLY A 32 1.84 -1.41 14.39
CA GLY A 32 2.36 -1.62 15.75
C GLY A 32 3.88 -1.59 15.83
N GLY A 33 4.45 -0.42 16.10
CA GLY A 33 5.86 -0.29 16.42
C GLY A 33 6.24 1.16 16.69
N ALA A 34 6.50 1.45 17.96
CA ALA A 34 6.78 2.76 18.51
C ALA A 34 7.92 3.50 17.79
N GLY A 35 7.85 4.83 17.85
CA GLY A 35 8.87 5.73 17.36
C GLY A 35 10.27 5.42 17.91
N GLY A 36 11.25 5.55 17.04
CA GLY A 36 12.67 5.58 17.36
C GLY A 36 13.38 6.58 16.44
N PRO A 37 14.22 7.48 16.96
CA PRO A 37 14.83 8.54 16.18
C PRO A 37 16.00 7.97 15.36
N GLY A 38 15.96 8.15 14.04
CA GLY A 38 17.01 7.62 13.17
C GLY A 38 17.03 8.30 11.82
N GLY A 39 18.04 9.16 11.64
CA GLY A 39 18.35 9.87 10.40
C GLY A 39 17.55 11.17 10.24
N ALA A 40 18.08 12.27 10.78
CA ALA A 40 17.62 13.60 10.43
C ALA A 40 18.00 13.89 8.97
N VAL A 41 17.09 13.59 8.04
CA VAL A 41 16.92 14.51 6.92
C VAL A 41 16.48 15.81 7.58
N LYS A 42 17.25 16.90 7.43
CA LYS A 42 16.76 18.22 7.84
C LYS A 42 15.54 18.54 6.99
N SER A 43 14.37 18.12 7.45
CA SER A 43 13.10 18.62 6.96
C SER A 43 12.89 19.98 7.60
N ASP A 44 13.49 20.99 6.98
CA ASP A 44 13.12 22.38 7.25
C ASP A 44 11.65 22.53 6.85
N LYS A 45 10.77 22.55 7.85
CA LYS A 45 9.36 23.01 7.82
C LYS A 45 8.46 22.31 6.79
N ILE A 46 7.35 21.75 7.25
CA ILE A 46 6.25 21.37 6.36
C ILE A 46 5.76 22.63 5.66
N TYR A 47 5.85 22.65 4.33
CA TYR A 47 5.09 23.56 3.50
C TYR A 47 3.88 22.79 2.98
N ILE A 48 2.74 22.89 3.68
CA ILE A 48 1.46 22.58 3.05
C ILE A 48 1.30 23.66 1.98
N HIS A 49 1.64 23.32 0.74
CA HIS A 49 1.55 24.27 -0.35
C HIS A 49 0.10 24.37 -0.80
N LEU A 50 -0.61 25.34 -0.25
CA LEU A 50 -1.89 25.79 -0.77
C LEU A 50 -1.60 26.88 -1.80
N ALA A 51 -1.62 26.53 -3.07
CA ALA A 51 -1.27 27.45 -4.14
C ALA A 51 -2.23 28.64 -4.18
N LYS A 52 -1.69 29.86 -4.17
CA LYS A 52 -2.53 31.05 -4.34
C LYS A 52 -3.04 31.12 -5.77
N ALA A 53 -4.25 31.64 -5.96
CA ALA A 53 -4.82 31.83 -7.30
C ALA A 53 -3.92 32.69 -8.20
N SER A 54 -3.14 33.62 -7.62
CA SER A 54 -2.14 34.41 -8.33
C SER A 54 -0.93 33.61 -8.82
N GLU A 55 -0.55 32.53 -8.12
CA GLU A 55 0.59 31.67 -8.45
C GLU A 55 0.22 30.69 -9.57
N VAL A 56 -1.03 30.19 -9.56
CA VAL A 56 -1.56 29.27 -10.57
C VAL A 56 -1.85 29.96 -11.92
N GLY A 57 -2.08 31.28 -11.91
CA GLY A 57 -2.27 32.07 -13.14
C GLY A 57 -3.53 31.64 -13.90
N ALA A 58 -3.37 31.24 -15.17
CA ALA A 58 -4.48 30.79 -16.03
C ALA A 58 -4.74 29.27 -15.96
N ASP A 59 -3.97 28.51 -15.18
CA ASP A 59 -4.11 27.06 -15.06
C ASP A 59 -5.10 26.62 -13.97
N TRP A 60 -5.83 27.55 -13.36
CA TRP A 60 -6.77 27.20 -12.29
C TRP A 60 -7.90 26.31 -12.84
N LEU A 61 -8.20 25.26 -12.10
CA LEU A 61 -9.37 24.40 -12.32
C LEU A 61 -10.53 24.85 -11.43
N VAL A 62 -10.23 25.24 -10.20
CA VAL A 62 -11.18 25.82 -9.23
C VAL A 62 -10.48 26.81 -8.32
N LYS A 63 -11.21 27.84 -7.89
CA LYS A 63 -10.75 28.85 -6.92
C LYS A 63 -11.53 28.72 -5.62
N ILE A 64 -10.83 28.84 -4.50
CA ILE A 64 -11.37 28.78 -3.14
C ILE A 64 -10.76 29.97 -2.40
N ASP A 65 -11.52 31.05 -2.24
CA ASP A 65 -11.03 32.36 -1.78
C ASP A 65 -9.79 32.81 -2.59
N ASP A 66 -8.67 33.09 -1.91
CA ASP A 66 -7.40 33.53 -2.52
C ASP A 66 -6.55 32.36 -3.07
N TYR A 67 -7.05 31.13 -2.99
CA TYR A 67 -6.36 29.91 -3.38
C TYR A 67 -6.96 29.27 -4.63
N ALA A 68 -6.19 28.40 -5.28
CA ALA A 68 -6.67 27.64 -6.43
C ALA A 68 -6.03 26.25 -6.50
N ILE A 69 -6.83 25.29 -6.96
CA ILE A 69 -6.33 23.98 -7.42
C ILE A 69 -6.10 24.11 -8.93
N SER A 70 -4.92 23.71 -9.40
CA SER A 70 -4.57 23.79 -10.82
C SER A 70 -5.06 22.58 -11.62
N LYS A 71 -5.24 22.74 -12.94
CA LYS A 71 -5.56 21.63 -13.85
C LYS A 71 -4.42 20.61 -13.86
N SER A 72 -3.17 21.07 -13.83
CA SER A 72 -1.99 20.20 -13.78
C SER A 72 -1.96 19.34 -12.52
N GLU A 73 -2.05 19.94 -11.34
CA GLU A 73 -2.12 19.24 -10.06
C GLU A 73 -3.24 18.18 -10.02
N PHE A 74 -4.46 18.57 -10.42
CA PHE A 74 -5.58 17.64 -10.45
C PHE A 74 -5.31 16.45 -11.39
N ASN A 75 -4.79 16.70 -12.59
CA ASN A 75 -4.49 15.63 -13.55
C ASN A 75 -3.39 14.70 -13.05
N ASP A 76 -2.33 15.23 -12.43
CA ASP A 76 -1.24 14.43 -11.88
C ASP A 76 -1.75 13.52 -10.76
N LEU A 77 -2.53 14.07 -9.82
CA LEU A 77 -3.10 13.31 -8.71
C LEU A 77 -4.12 12.27 -9.19
N PHE A 78 -5.00 12.65 -10.13
CA PHE A 78 -5.99 11.71 -10.68
C PHE A 78 -5.30 10.57 -11.45
N THR A 79 -4.24 10.88 -12.21
CA THR A 79 -3.44 9.87 -12.92
C THR A 79 -2.76 8.92 -11.93
N LEU A 80 -2.20 9.46 -10.84
CA LEU A 80 -1.61 8.67 -9.77
C LEU A 80 -2.64 7.71 -9.16
N ILE A 81 -3.82 8.20 -8.81
CA ILE A 81 -4.91 7.38 -8.22
C ILE A 81 -5.36 6.30 -9.20
N LYS A 82 -5.56 6.66 -10.48
CA LYS A 82 -5.93 5.72 -11.53
C LYS A 82 -4.90 4.60 -11.71
N SER A 83 -3.61 4.93 -11.57
CA SER A 83 -2.52 3.95 -11.70
C SER A 83 -2.34 3.04 -10.48
N THR A 84 -2.88 3.43 -9.32
CA THR A 84 -2.68 2.72 -8.04
C THR A 84 -3.92 2.00 -7.54
N SER A 85 -5.10 2.33 -8.04
CA SER A 85 -6.35 1.75 -7.58
C SER A 85 -7.00 0.78 -8.58
N PRO A 86 -7.28 -0.49 -8.17
CA PRO A 86 -7.94 -1.48 -9.02
C PRO A 86 -9.32 -1.05 -9.56
N GLN A 87 -10.01 -0.15 -8.84
CA GLN A 87 -11.36 0.31 -9.22
C GLN A 87 -11.38 1.12 -10.53
N PHE A 88 -10.22 1.58 -11.02
CA PHE A 88 -10.09 2.27 -12.30
C PHE A 88 -9.69 1.34 -13.46
N GLN A 89 -9.54 0.04 -13.20
CA GLN A 89 -9.27 -0.95 -14.24
C GLN A 89 -10.57 -1.30 -14.99
N ASN A 90 -10.52 -1.31 -16.31
CA ASN A 90 -11.62 -1.74 -17.19
C ASN A 90 -12.94 -0.94 -17.06
N ILE A 91 -12.87 0.34 -16.69
CA ILE A 91 -14.04 1.23 -16.61
C ILE A 91 -14.41 1.80 -17.98
N THR A 92 -15.70 2.09 -18.19
CA THR A 92 -16.17 2.78 -19.41
C THR A 92 -15.79 4.26 -19.37
N PRO A 93 -15.78 4.98 -20.52
CA PRO A 93 -15.55 6.41 -20.55
C PRO A 93 -16.51 7.23 -19.66
N GLU A 94 -17.77 6.82 -19.56
CA GLU A 94 -18.77 7.47 -18.72
C GLU A 94 -18.46 7.28 -17.23
N GLN A 95 -18.03 6.08 -16.85
CA GLN A 95 -17.60 5.78 -15.48
C GLN A 95 -16.33 6.55 -15.11
N ASP A 96 -15.37 6.67 -16.04
CA ASP A 96 -14.16 7.47 -15.85
C ASP A 96 -14.51 8.95 -15.61
N ALA A 97 -15.40 9.52 -16.41
CA ALA A 97 -15.87 10.89 -16.24
C ALA A 97 -16.57 11.10 -14.88
N GLN A 98 -17.41 10.15 -14.47
CA GLN A 98 -18.08 10.21 -13.17
C GLN A 98 -17.09 10.14 -12.00
N LEU A 99 -16.15 9.19 -12.03
CA LEU A 99 -15.12 9.04 -10.99
C LEU A 99 -14.19 10.24 -10.96
N LYS A 100 -13.86 10.82 -12.13
CA LYS A 100 -13.06 12.04 -12.23
C LYS A 100 -13.75 13.23 -11.57
N TYR A 101 -15.06 13.40 -11.80
CA TYR A 101 -15.85 14.44 -11.13
C TYR A 101 -15.95 14.21 -9.62
N GLN A 102 -16.22 12.97 -9.19
CA GLN A 102 -16.27 12.63 -7.76
C GLN A 102 -14.93 12.89 -7.06
N TYR A 103 -13.83 12.53 -7.70
CA TYR A 103 -12.50 12.81 -7.18
C TYR A 103 -12.23 14.32 -7.10
N PHE A 104 -12.65 15.08 -8.10
CA PHE A 104 -12.54 16.54 -8.11
C PHE A 104 -13.28 17.20 -6.94
N GLU A 105 -14.53 16.84 -6.69
CA GLU A 105 -15.31 17.37 -5.56
C GLU A 105 -14.65 16.99 -4.22
N SER A 106 -14.18 15.75 -4.09
CA SER A 106 -13.48 15.33 -2.87
C SER A 106 -12.15 16.08 -2.65
N LEU A 107 -11.44 16.44 -3.72
CA LEU A 107 -10.22 17.24 -3.63
C LEU A 107 -10.53 18.67 -3.16
N ILE A 108 -11.66 19.25 -3.60
CA ILE A 108 -12.16 20.54 -3.10
C ILE A 108 -12.44 20.45 -1.60
N ASP A 109 -13.19 19.44 -1.16
CA ASP A 109 -13.52 19.24 0.26
C ASP A 109 -12.25 19.13 1.13
N GLU A 110 -11.29 18.33 0.69
CA GLU A 110 -10.00 18.17 1.36
C GLU A 110 -9.23 19.50 1.45
N PHE A 111 -9.22 20.27 0.36
CA PHE A 111 -8.57 21.57 0.29
C PHE A 111 -9.20 22.56 1.28
N ILE A 112 -10.53 22.61 1.37
CA ILE A 112 -11.26 23.48 2.29
C ILE A 112 -10.98 23.11 3.75
N VAL A 113 -11.01 21.82 4.08
CA VAL A 113 -10.73 21.35 5.44
C VAL A 113 -9.28 21.68 5.83
N THR A 114 -8.34 21.47 4.91
CA THR A 114 -6.92 21.80 5.11
C THR A 114 -6.72 23.30 5.33
N LEU A 115 -7.36 24.13 4.50
CA LEU A 115 -7.32 25.58 4.64
C LEU A 115 -7.89 26.04 5.98
N GLN A 116 -9.01 25.45 6.43
CA GLN A 116 -9.55 25.74 7.75
C GLN A 116 -8.61 25.33 8.89
N ALA A 117 -7.97 24.17 8.80
CA ALA A 117 -7.03 23.69 9.81
C ALA A 117 -5.83 24.64 9.93
N VAL A 118 -5.28 25.08 8.79
CA VAL A 118 -4.17 26.05 8.71
C VAL A 118 -4.59 27.39 9.31
N ASN A 119 -5.73 27.95 8.86
CA ASN A 119 -6.19 29.27 9.29
C ASN A 119 -6.54 29.33 10.78
N LYS A 120 -7.04 28.23 11.36
CA LYS A 120 -7.36 28.14 12.79
C LYS A 120 -6.13 27.90 13.67
N GLY A 121 -4.96 27.61 13.08
CA GLY A 121 -3.77 27.23 13.84
C GLY A 121 -3.92 25.90 14.59
N ASN A 122 -4.90 25.08 14.23
CA ASN A 122 -5.25 23.83 14.93
C ASN A 122 -4.42 22.63 14.43
N ILE A 123 -3.21 22.87 13.95
CA ILE A 123 -2.33 21.82 13.46
C ILE A 123 -1.26 21.56 14.52
N ASP A 124 -1.30 20.39 15.13
CA ASP A 124 -0.16 19.88 15.87
C ASP A 124 0.97 19.57 14.89
N ILE A 125 1.85 20.55 14.70
CA ILE A 125 2.96 20.49 13.75
C ILE A 125 3.88 19.30 14.05
N LYS A 126 4.07 18.92 15.32
CA LYS A 126 4.95 17.80 15.66
C LYS A 126 4.33 16.48 15.21
N THR A 127 3.05 16.27 15.48
CA THR A 127 2.33 15.08 15.05
C THR A 127 2.19 15.02 13.53
N ALA A 128 1.89 16.14 12.88
CA ALA A 128 1.81 16.23 11.42
C ALA A 128 3.15 15.85 10.74
N ASN A 129 4.28 16.35 11.26
CA ASN A 129 5.61 15.99 10.78
C ASN A 129 5.85 14.48 10.85
N LEU A 130 5.54 13.87 11.99
CA LEU A 130 5.73 12.43 12.19
C LEU A 130 4.91 11.61 11.18
N LEU A 131 3.66 12.01 10.92
CA LEU A 131 2.79 11.33 9.97
C LEU A 131 3.29 11.48 8.52
N ILE A 132 3.74 12.68 8.14
CA ILE A 132 4.28 12.95 6.81
C ILE A 132 5.58 12.17 6.60
N ASP A 133 6.52 12.24 7.53
CA ASP A 133 7.80 11.53 7.43
C ASP A 133 7.57 10.01 7.30
N GLN A 134 6.65 9.47 8.09
CA GLN A 134 6.28 8.05 8.02
C GLN A 134 5.63 7.70 6.67
N SER A 135 4.70 8.53 6.20
CA SER A 135 4.02 8.36 4.91
C SER A 135 5.00 8.43 3.73
N ALA A 136 5.93 9.40 3.76
CA ALA A 136 6.96 9.57 2.75
C ALA A 136 7.92 8.36 2.72
N ARG A 137 8.40 7.91 3.88
CA ARG A 137 9.24 6.70 3.98
C ARG A 137 8.52 5.47 3.41
N GLN A 138 7.26 5.27 3.77
CA GLN A 138 6.47 4.15 3.26
C GLN A 138 6.24 4.24 1.75
N SER A 139 5.95 5.43 1.23
CA SER A 139 5.72 5.67 -0.19
C SER A 139 6.98 5.43 -1.01
N ILE A 140 8.12 5.95 -0.56
CA ILE A 140 9.44 5.71 -1.19
C ILE A 140 9.79 4.23 -1.16
N TYR A 141 9.62 3.56 -0.02
CA TYR A 141 9.84 2.12 0.11
C TYR A 141 8.99 1.33 -0.90
N THR A 142 7.69 1.63 -0.98
CA THR A 142 6.76 0.94 -1.88
C THR A 142 7.10 1.18 -3.35
N LEU A 143 7.38 2.43 -3.73
CA LEU A 143 7.78 2.79 -5.09
C LEU A 143 9.09 2.11 -5.47
N PHE A 144 10.07 2.08 -4.55
CA PHE A 144 11.34 1.42 -4.78
C PHE A 144 11.16 -0.08 -5.02
N LEU A 145 10.35 -0.77 -4.21
CA LEU A 145 10.03 -2.18 -4.43
C LEU A 145 9.32 -2.40 -5.78
N LYS A 146 8.31 -1.59 -6.09
CA LYS A 146 7.55 -1.70 -7.34
C LYS A 146 8.45 -1.55 -8.57
N ASN A 147 9.35 -0.57 -8.54
CA ASN A 147 10.26 -0.28 -9.65
C ASN A 147 11.36 -1.35 -9.85
N ASN A 148 11.66 -2.13 -8.82
CA ASN A 148 12.64 -3.20 -8.87
C ASN A 148 11.99 -4.59 -8.98
N MET A 149 10.65 -4.66 -9.03
CA MET A 149 9.94 -5.92 -9.13
C MET A 149 10.23 -6.58 -10.50
N PRO A 150 10.54 -7.89 -10.54
CA PRO A 150 10.58 -8.66 -11.76
C PRO A 150 9.27 -8.56 -12.54
N ILE A 151 9.33 -8.89 -13.83
CA ILE A 151 8.13 -9.01 -14.65
C ILE A 151 7.13 -9.99 -14.00
N GLU A 152 5.84 -9.68 -14.07
CA GLU A 152 4.79 -10.42 -13.34
C GLU A 152 4.79 -11.93 -13.65
N SER A 153 5.14 -12.30 -14.88
CA SER A 153 5.25 -13.70 -15.31
C SER A 153 6.30 -14.50 -14.54
N SER A 154 7.30 -13.86 -13.91
CA SER A 154 8.27 -14.52 -13.04
C SER A 154 7.65 -15.14 -11.79
N PHE A 155 6.44 -14.71 -11.40
CA PHE A 155 5.71 -15.24 -10.25
C PHE A 155 4.69 -16.32 -10.63
N ASN A 156 4.52 -16.61 -11.91
CA ASN A 156 3.57 -17.64 -12.33
C ASN A 156 3.98 -19.02 -11.76
N PRO A 157 3.02 -19.77 -11.19
CA PRO A 157 3.27 -21.12 -10.71
C PRO A 157 3.45 -22.09 -11.88
N THR A 158 4.35 -23.05 -11.69
CA THR A 158 4.46 -24.25 -12.52
C THR A 158 3.37 -25.26 -12.14
N GLU A 159 3.09 -26.21 -13.04
CA GLU A 159 2.14 -27.29 -12.74
C GLU A 159 2.56 -28.12 -11.53
N GLN A 160 3.86 -28.33 -11.35
CA GLN A 160 4.42 -29.05 -10.21
C GLN A 160 4.20 -28.31 -8.89
N GLU A 161 4.37 -26.99 -8.87
CA GLU A 161 4.08 -26.17 -7.69
C GLU A 161 2.59 -26.20 -7.33
N ILE A 162 1.70 -26.18 -8.34
CA ILE A 162 0.25 -26.26 -8.13
C ILE A 162 -0.14 -27.62 -7.55
N GLU A 163 0.41 -28.71 -8.08
CA GLU A 163 0.13 -30.06 -7.59
C GLU A 163 0.66 -30.25 -6.16
N ALA A 164 1.88 -29.79 -5.87
CA ALA A 164 2.45 -29.85 -4.52
C ALA A 164 1.59 -29.07 -3.51
N PHE A 165 1.14 -27.87 -3.88
CA PHE A 165 0.23 -27.07 -3.06
C PHE A 165 -1.11 -27.79 -2.84
N TYR A 166 -1.68 -28.38 -3.89
CA TYR A 166 -2.91 -29.16 -3.77
C TYR A 166 -2.75 -30.32 -2.79
N GLN A 167 -1.68 -31.12 -2.91
CA GLN A 167 -1.45 -32.26 -2.01
C GLN A 167 -1.27 -31.82 -0.56
N GLN A 168 -0.59 -30.68 -0.33
CA GLN A 168 -0.39 -30.13 1.02
C GLN A 168 -1.70 -29.70 1.68
N TYR A 169 -2.63 -29.10 0.93
CA TYR A 169 -3.87 -28.52 1.46
C TYR A 169 -5.14 -29.31 1.11
N LYS A 170 -4.98 -30.51 0.56
CA LYS A 170 -6.07 -31.36 0.04
C LYS A 170 -7.22 -31.56 1.00
N ASP A 171 -6.92 -31.80 2.28
CA ASP A 171 -7.96 -32.03 3.29
C ASP A 171 -8.73 -30.74 3.63
N GLN A 172 -8.07 -29.59 3.60
CA GLN A 172 -8.73 -28.29 3.75
C GLN A 172 -9.65 -27.99 2.56
N PHE A 173 -9.18 -28.30 1.35
CA PHE A 173 -9.99 -28.14 0.14
C PHE A 173 -11.24 -29.04 0.16
N LYS A 174 -11.10 -30.30 0.56
CA LYS A 174 -12.24 -31.21 0.73
C LYS A 174 -13.25 -30.70 1.76
N GLN A 175 -12.77 -30.17 2.90
CA GLN A 175 -13.63 -29.61 3.94
C GLN A 175 -14.35 -28.33 3.49
N SER A 176 -13.70 -27.53 2.64
CA SER A 176 -14.28 -26.29 2.11
C SER A 176 -15.36 -26.49 1.04
N GLY A 177 -15.50 -27.71 0.50
CA GLY A 177 -16.45 -28.03 -0.56
C GLY A 177 -16.15 -27.37 -1.92
N MET A 178 -14.94 -26.83 -2.10
CA MET A 178 -14.53 -26.21 -3.38
C MET A 178 -14.44 -27.25 -4.50
N ASN A 179 -14.84 -26.85 -5.70
CA ASN A 179 -14.65 -27.67 -6.89
C ASN A 179 -13.21 -27.57 -7.44
N ALA A 180 -12.87 -28.44 -8.39
CA ALA A 180 -11.50 -28.51 -8.94
C ALA A 180 -11.01 -27.20 -9.58
N GLU A 181 -11.90 -26.45 -10.25
CA GLU A 181 -11.55 -25.17 -10.87
C GLU A 181 -11.26 -24.10 -9.82
N GLN A 182 -12.09 -24.01 -8.78
CA GLN A 182 -11.87 -23.11 -7.64
C GLN A 182 -10.58 -23.43 -6.90
N ILE A 183 -10.31 -24.71 -6.64
CA ILE A 183 -9.08 -25.17 -6.00
C ILE A 183 -7.86 -24.74 -6.82
N LYS A 184 -7.92 -24.92 -8.16
CA LYS A 184 -6.83 -24.52 -9.05
C LYS A 184 -6.59 -23.01 -9.01
N GLN A 185 -7.65 -22.19 -9.10
CA GLN A 185 -7.54 -20.73 -9.03
C GLN A 185 -6.95 -20.26 -7.70
N VAL A 186 -7.46 -20.77 -6.58
CA VAL A 186 -6.97 -20.44 -5.24
C VAL A 186 -5.50 -20.86 -5.07
N SER A 187 -5.13 -22.03 -5.58
CA SER A 187 -3.74 -22.51 -5.54
C SER A 187 -2.82 -21.60 -6.32
N VAL A 188 -3.21 -21.21 -7.55
CA VAL A 188 -2.42 -20.31 -8.39
C VAL A 188 -2.17 -18.97 -7.68
N GLU A 189 -3.22 -18.34 -7.16
CA GLU A 189 -3.11 -17.03 -6.51
C GLU A 189 -2.32 -17.09 -5.21
N ASN A 190 -2.48 -18.14 -4.41
CA ASN A 190 -1.70 -18.33 -3.19
C ASN A 190 -0.21 -18.56 -3.49
N ILE A 191 0.12 -19.39 -4.48
CA ILE A 191 1.51 -19.63 -4.85
C ILE A 191 2.15 -18.35 -5.39
N LYS A 192 1.47 -17.60 -6.26
CA LYS A 192 1.96 -16.27 -6.72
C LYS A 192 2.27 -15.36 -5.54
N LYS A 193 1.34 -15.26 -4.58
CA LYS A 193 1.51 -14.45 -3.36
C LYS A 193 2.72 -14.90 -2.55
N LEU A 194 2.92 -16.21 -2.36
CA LEU A 194 4.07 -16.76 -1.64
C LEU A 194 5.39 -16.44 -2.35
N LYS A 195 5.45 -16.61 -3.68
CA LYS A 195 6.64 -16.28 -4.49
C LYS A 195 6.96 -14.79 -4.41
N LEU A 196 5.94 -13.92 -4.49
CA LEU A 196 6.10 -12.47 -4.33
C LEU A 196 6.64 -12.12 -2.93
N GLN A 197 6.09 -12.73 -1.88
CA GLN A 197 6.57 -12.53 -0.51
C GLN A 197 8.02 -12.99 -0.32
N GLN A 198 8.38 -14.16 -0.85
CA GLN A 198 9.74 -14.69 -0.80
C GLN A 198 10.74 -13.80 -1.56
N TRP A 199 10.36 -13.31 -2.74
CA TRP A 199 11.16 -12.36 -3.49
C TRP A 199 11.36 -11.07 -2.70
N MET A 200 10.29 -10.49 -2.15
CA MET A 200 10.38 -9.24 -1.38
C MET A 200 11.28 -9.40 -0.15
N MET A 201 11.14 -10.50 0.61
CA MET A 201 12.02 -10.78 1.75
C MET A 201 13.48 -10.93 1.33
N SER A 202 13.75 -11.67 0.25
CA SER A 202 15.10 -11.88 -0.27
C SER A 202 15.71 -10.56 -0.75
N PHE A 203 14.96 -9.77 -1.51
CA PHE A 203 15.37 -8.47 -2.03
C PHE A 203 15.68 -7.48 -0.91
N VAL A 204 14.79 -7.36 0.09
CA VAL A 204 15.02 -6.49 1.25
C VAL A 204 16.21 -6.97 2.08
N THR A 205 16.38 -8.28 2.25
CA THR A 205 17.53 -8.85 2.97
C THR A 205 18.83 -8.50 2.26
N HIS A 206 18.88 -8.68 0.93
CA HIS A 206 20.03 -8.32 0.12
C HIS A 206 20.37 -6.82 0.21
N ILE A 207 19.37 -5.95 0.19
CA ILE A 207 19.58 -4.51 0.41
C ILE A 207 20.17 -4.27 1.81
N LYS A 208 19.60 -4.89 2.85
CA LYS A 208 20.05 -4.72 4.24
C LYS A 208 21.50 -5.14 4.46
N GLU A 209 21.98 -6.17 3.77
CA GLU A 209 23.38 -6.62 3.82
C GLU A 209 24.37 -5.53 3.36
N GLY A 210 23.91 -4.59 2.52
CA GLY A 210 24.71 -3.44 2.08
C GLY A 210 24.86 -2.32 3.11
N TYR A 211 24.20 -2.40 4.27
CA TYR A 211 24.22 -1.34 5.29
C TYR A 211 24.78 -1.83 6.64
N LYS A 212 25.56 -0.97 7.30
CA LYS A 212 25.96 -1.16 8.70
C LYS A 212 24.78 -0.83 9.62
N ILE A 213 24.25 -1.82 10.33
CA ILE A 213 23.11 -1.65 11.24
C ILE A 213 23.57 -1.79 12.70
N GLU A 214 23.59 -0.67 13.43
CA GLU A 214 23.86 -0.62 14.87
C GLU A 214 22.54 -0.48 15.64
N ARG A 215 22.47 -1.06 16.84
CA ARG A 215 21.25 -1.13 17.66
C ARG A 215 21.53 -0.69 19.09
N ASN A 216 20.70 0.20 19.62
CA ASN A 216 20.73 0.60 21.01
C ASN A 216 19.82 -0.31 21.84
N PHE A 217 20.38 -1.37 22.40
CA PHE A 217 19.63 -2.40 23.12
C PHE A 217 18.99 -1.89 24.42
N ASP A 218 19.59 -0.91 25.08
CA ASP A 218 19.01 -0.30 26.28
C ASP A 218 17.70 0.43 25.94
N ALA A 219 17.70 1.22 24.86
CA ALA A 219 16.50 1.89 24.38
C ALA A 219 15.42 0.91 23.88
N LEU A 220 15.82 -0.17 23.20
CA LEU A 220 14.89 -1.23 22.79
C LEU A 220 14.19 -1.85 24.00
N LYS A 221 14.96 -2.18 25.04
CA LYS A 221 14.43 -2.75 26.28
C LYS A 221 13.51 -1.79 27.03
N GLU A 222 13.87 -0.51 27.13
CA GLU A 222 13.03 0.54 27.72
C GLU A 222 11.68 0.65 27.01
N LEU A 223 11.67 0.53 25.68
CA LEU A 223 10.47 0.52 24.86
C LEU A 223 9.72 -0.83 24.85
N GLY A 224 10.17 -1.83 25.62
CA GLY A 224 9.56 -3.16 25.66
C GLY A 224 9.77 -3.99 24.39
N ILE A 225 10.72 -3.60 23.52
CA ILE A 225 11.06 -4.31 22.28
C ILE A 225 12.03 -5.45 22.64
N SER A 226 11.51 -6.66 22.75
CA SER A 226 12.32 -7.85 23.07
C SER A 226 13.13 -8.36 21.87
N GLU A 227 14.32 -8.90 22.13
CA GLU A 227 15.23 -9.50 21.13
C GLU A 227 14.72 -10.81 20.50
N MET A 228 13.50 -11.27 20.77
CA MET A 228 12.92 -12.49 20.17
C MET A 228 12.72 -12.42 18.64
N GLY A 229 13.29 -11.41 17.97
CA GLY A 229 13.48 -11.35 16.51
C GLY A 229 14.91 -11.02 16.05
N MET A 230 15.92 -11.00 16.93
CA MET A 230 17.28 -10.51 16.64
C MET A 230 18.39 -11.57 16.75
N GLY A 231 18.14 -12.70 17.41
CA GLY A 231 19.12 -13.78 17.66
C GLY A 231 19.05 -14.97 16.69
N GLY A 232 18.20 -14.89 15.66
CA GLY A 232 18.19 -15.87 14.58
C GLY A 232 18.74 -15.23 13.32
N GLY A 233 19.98 -15.54 12.94
CA GLY A 233 20.20 -15.75 11.52
C GLY A 233 19.07 -16.68 11.09
N MET A 234 18.25 -16.27 10.12
CA MET A 234 17.09 -17.06 9.72
C MET A 234 17.55 -18.51 9.61
N PRO A 235 17.11 -19.44 10.49
CA PRO A 235 17.24 -20.84 10.16
C PRO A 235 16.44 -20.93 8.87
N GLY A 236 17.12 -21.27 7.77
CA GLY A 236 16.54 -21.23 6.43
C GLY A 236 15.09 -21.68 6.48
N GLY A 237 14.18 -20.78 6.14
CA GLY A 237 12.74 -21.04 6.07
C GLY A 237 12.18 -21.97 7.15
N GLN A 238 12.09 -21.54 8.41
CA GLN A 238 10.98 -21.98 9.26
C GLN A 238 9.72 -21.21 8.89
N LEU A 239 9.27 -21.55 7.69
CA LEU A 239 7.91 -21.83 7.34
C LEU A 239 7.01 -22.06 8.59
N LEU A 240 5.89 -21.34 8.65
CA LEU A 240 4.87 -21.36 9.70
C LEU A 240 4.69 -22.77 10.31
N PRO A 241 4.52 -22.92 11.64
CA PRO A 241 4.22 -24.22 12.23
C PRO A 241 2.92 -24.75 11.62
N GLY A 242 3.09 -25.71 10.71
CA GLY A 242 2.11 -26.13 9.70
C GLY A 242 2.74 -26.52 8.36
N GLN A 243 4.00 -26.15 8.13
CA GLN A 243 4.78 -26.52 6.94
C GLN A 243 5.83 -27.57 7.29
N GLY A 244 5.48 -28.84 7.02
CA GLY A 244 6.44 -29.93 6.89
C GLY A 244 7.36 -29.69 5.70
N GLY A 245 8.64 -30.02 5.87
CA GLY A 245 9.76 -29.48 5.10
C GLY A 245 9.72 -29.73 3.59
N MET A 246 10.04 -28.68 2.83
CA MET A 246 10.60 -28.84 1.49
C MET A 246 12.11 -28.96 1.63
N GLN A 247 12.66 -30.12 1.29
CA GLN A 247 14.07 -30.24 0.93
C GLN A 247 14.29 -29.53 -0.41
N PRO A 248 15.43 -28.82 -0.60
CA PRO A 248 15.78 -28.27 -1.90
C PRO A 248 16.01 -29.41 -2.90
N LEU A 249 15.38 -29.32 -4.07
CA LEU A 249 15.68 -30.21 -5.20
C LEU A 249 17.16 -30.04 -5.61
N PRO A 250 17.90 -31.12 -5.90
CA PRO A 250 19.26 -31.01 -6.38
C PRO A 250 19.28 -30.33 -7.76
N ASN A 251 20.20 -29.40 -7.95
CA ASN A 251 20.59 -28.96 -9.28
C ASN A 251 21.28 -30.14 -9.99
N GLN A 252 20.59 -30.78 -10.92
CA GLN A 252 21.04 -31.23 -12.25
C GLN A 252 20.01 -32.17 -12.90
#